data_AF-A0A023GBY7-F1
#
_entry.id   AF-A0A023GBY7-F1
#
_cell.length_a   1.000
_cell.length_b   1.000
_cell.length_c   1.000
_cell.angle_alpha   90.00
_cell.angle_beta   90.00
_cell.angle_gamma   90.00
#
_symmetry.space_group_name_H-M   'P 1'
#
loop_
_entity.id
_entity.type
_entity.pdbx_description
1 polymer ?
#
loop_
_entity_poly.entity_id
_entity_poly.type
_entity_poly.pdbx_seq_one_letter_code
_entity_poly.pdbx_strand_id
1 'polypeptide(L)'
;MSSRKSLFGDLGKATLRGIRKCPKCGTYNGTRGVRCKNKACDEVFREHGVRKRGADAVRLHAPAPGQLFSVRLQRGEARTFVQLSAEGTAQCEGCQGSSACAHVQAALRCSAQAQALPLKPSVVEAQEESVRDAIWKLVASEGPPLVQRVSKAVLVARRQGGFVHVRLSPCRQLRCADCGRSKQGCVHSYACMCALTSADKLRAVAPKRPEPSLSFLQWLSGVTERINETMRYDRSGRPEPLVFHVHQQFFDCLQQRICGRRLPARKDGVKCTWSITSPLHVRHIFETPDVPLEESRAFVENRDGTYELYKPPFVSDEPACEGVPPIRPLELKTFLKVGNVPQSAPFVIEWTPDVLPRSRVGELRLKFEYGHLRNGHVELRL
;
A
#
# COMPACT_ATOMS: atom_id res chain seq x y z
N MET A 1 19.29 -53.04 23.02
CA MET A 1 19.57 -52.49 21.66
C MET A 1 18.31 -52.60 20.81
N SER A 2 17.36 -51.67 20.96
CA SER A 2 16.13 -51.65 20.15
C SER A 2 16.46 -51.08 18.77
N SER A 3 16.31 -51.92 17.75
CA SER A 3 16.79 -51.72 16.39
C SER A 3 15.97 -50.64 15.69
N ARG A 4 16.65 -49.61 15.14
CA ARG A 4 16.10 -48.52 14.29
C ARG A 4 15.24 -48.98 13.08
N LYS A 5 15.03 -50.29 12.91
CA LYS A 5 14.25 -50.89 11.82
C LYS A 5 12.73 -50.67 11.94
N SER A 6 12.18 -50.36 13.12
CA SER A 6 10.73 -50.15 13.28
C SER A 6 10.22 -48.76 12.88
N LEU A 7 11.10 -47.75 12.80
CA LEU A 7 10.69 -46.35 12.54
C LEU A 7 10.31 -46.06 11.08
N PHE A 8 10.58 -46.98 10.15
CA PHE A 8 10.38 -46.76 8.70
C PHE A 8 9.68 -47.94 8.01
N GLY A 9 9.02 -48.83 8.76
CA GLY A 9 8.34 -50.01 8.21
C GLY A 9 7.21 -49.68 7.22
N ASP A 10 6.59 -48.51 7.39
CA ASP A 10 5.43 -48.06 6.61
C ASP A 10 5.81 -47.24 5.36
N LEU A 11 7.10 -46.91 5.20
CA LEU A 11 7.59 -46.28 3.97
C LEU A 11 7.80 -47.38 2.93
N GLY A 12 6.87 -47.49 1.97
CA GLY A 12 6.95 -48.46 0.88
C GLY A 12 8.32 -48.51 0.17
N LYS A 13 8.59 -49.61 -0.55
CA LYS A 13 9.91 -49.91 -1.17
C LYS A 13 10.52 -48.67 -1.84
N ALA A 14 11.77 -48.35 -1.50
CA ALA A 14 12.50 -47.19 -2.02
C ALA A 14 12.48 -47.17 -3.55
N THR A 15 11.68 -46.27 -4.13
CA THR A 15 11.63 -46.12 -5.59
C THR A 15 12.84 -45.31 -6.03
N LEU A 16 13.61 -45.79 -7.02
CA LEU A 16 14.75 -45.07 -7.61
C LEU A 16 14.34 -43.82 -8.42
N ARG A 17 13.13 -43.31 -8.21
CA ARG A 17 12.62 -42.10 -8.85
C ARG A 17 13.39 -40.88 -8.35
N GLY A 18 13.78 -40.01 -9.28
CA GLY A 18 14.51 -38.78 -8.97
C GLY A 18 16.02 -38.98 -8.75
N ILE A 19 16.55 -40.18 -8.99
CA ILE A 19 17.98 -40.50 -8.85
C ILE A 19 18.52 -41.04 -10.19
N ARG A 20 19.75 -40.67 -10.55
CA ARG A 20 20.50 -41.17 -11.71
C ARG A 20 21.90 -41.59 -11.30
N LYS A 21 22.55 -42.47 -12.06
CA LYS A 21 23.99 -42.77 -11.89
C LYS A 21 24.82 -41.74 -12.65
N CYS A 22 25.96 -41.35 -12.07
CA CYS A 22 26.97 -40.59 -12.79
C CYS A 22 27.59 -41.49 -13.89
N PRO A 23 27.71 -41.02 -15.14
CA PRO A 23 28.31 -41.83 -16.20
C PRO A 23 29.81 -42.04 -15.99
N LYS A 24 30.50 -41.11 -15.31
CA LYS A 24 31.95 -41.19 -15.06
C LYS A 24 32.33 -42.08 -13.87
N CYS A 25 31.65 -41.92 -12.73
CA CYS A 25 32.05 -42.61 -11.49
C CYS A 25 30.96 -43.50 -10.87
N GLY A 26 29.81 -43.67 -11.53
CA GLY A 26 28.72 -44.53 -11.07
C GLY A 26 27.94 -44.04 -9.84
N THR A 27 28.39 -42.99 -9.15
CA THR A 27 27.75 -42.45 -7.95
C THR A 27 26.30 -42.03 -8.21
N TYR A 28 25.40 -42.35 -7.28
CA TYR A 28 24.00 -41.95 -7.37
C TYR A 28 23.83 -40.45 -7.06
N ASN A 29 23.18 -39.76 -7.98
CA ASN A 29 22.96 -38.32 -7.98
C ASN A 29 21.48 -38.00 -8.18
N GLY A 30 21.01 -36.86 -7.67
CA GLY A 30 19.66 -36.40 -7.98
C GLY A 30 19.55 -36.04 -9.46
N THR A 31 18.40 -36.30 -10.09
CA THR A 31 18.16 -35.95 -11.51
C THR A 31 18.27 -34.45 -11.79
N ARG A 32 18.06 -33.61 -10.76
CA ARG A 32 18.22 -32.15 -10.83
C ARG A 32 19.61 -31.64 -10.44
N GLY A 33 20.53 -32.52 -10.01
CA GLY A 33 21.88 -32.14 -9.62
C GLY A 33 22.68 -31.60 -10.82
N VAL A 34 23.42 -30.52 -10.64
CA VAL A 34 24.22 -29.89 -11.71
C VAL A 34 25.60 -30.53 -11.89
N ARG A 35 26.16 -31.12 -10.83
CA ARG A 35 27.45 -31.84 -10.83
C ARG A 35 27.37 -33.10 -10.00
N CYS A 36 28.34 -33.99 -10.17
CA CYS A 36 28.46 -35.19 -9.38
C CYS A 36 28.65 -34.85 -7.90
N LYS A 37 27.95 -35.59 -7.02
CA LYS A 37 28.08 -35.49 -5.56
C LYS A 37 29.40 -36.07 -5.04
N ASN A 38 30.04 -36.95 -5.80
CA ASN A 38 31.35 -37.47 -5.46
C ASN A 38 32.38 -36.35 -5.65
N LYS A 39 33.00 -35.86 -4.57
CA LYS A 39 33.99 -34.77 -4.63
C LYS A 39 35.26 -35.12 -5.41
N ALA A 40 35.57 -36.41 -5.55
CA ALA A 40 36.66 -36.90 -6.39
C ALA A 40 36.26 -37.05 -7.87
N CYS A 41 34.99 -36.78 -8.21
CA CYS A 41 34.47 -36.82 -9.56
C CYS A 41 34.03 -35.41 -9.96
N ASP A 42 34.69 -34.87 -10.98
CA ASP A 42 34.45 -33.57 -11.58
C ASP A 42 33.35 -33.59 -12.66
N GLU A 43 32.63 -34.71 -12.82
CA GLU A 43 31.59 -34.85 -13.85
C GLU A 43 30.46 -33.83 -13.64
N VAL A 44 30.23 -32.99 -14.65
CA VAL A 44 29.21 -31.96 -14.66
C VAL A 44 28.05 -32.38 -15.56
N PHE A 45 26.89 -32.65 -14.97
CA PHE A 45 25.73 -33.16 -15.72
C PHE A 45 24.98 -32.10 -16.53
N ARG A 46 25.18 -30.83 -16.17
CA ARG A 46 24.72 -29.65 -16.90
C ARG A 46 25.84 -28.64 -16.80
N GLU A 47 26.57 -28.43 -17.89
CA GLU A 47 27.39 -27.23 -18.03
C GLU A 47 26.53 -26.00 -17.72
N HIS A 48 27.15 -24.91 -17.31
CA HIS A 48 26.49 -23.60 -17.27
C HIS A 48 26.07 -23.20 -18.68
N GLY A 49 25.01 -23.82 -19.20
CA GLY A 49 24.07 -23.24 -20.12
C GLY A 49 23.36 -22.10 -19.39
N VAL A 50 24.10 -21.05 -19.05
CA VAL A 50 23.62 -19.74 -19.45
C VAL A 50 23.37 -19.92 -20.94
N ARG A 51 22.13 -20.24 -21.32
CA ARG A 51 21.66 -19.84 -22.64
C ARG A 51 22.06 -18.38 -22.68
N LYS A 52 23.14 -18.03 -23.39
CA LYS A 52 23.31 -16.69 -23.92
C LYS A 52 22.10 -16.57 -24.85
N ARG A 53 20.92 -16.27 -24.29
CA ARG A 53 19.82 -15.73 -25.06
C ARG A 53 20.47 -14.51 -25.66
N GLY A 54 20.76 -14.55 -26.96
CA GLY A 54 21.22 -13.39 -27.70
C GLY A 54 20.31 -12.22 -27.38
N ALA A 55 20.79 -10.99 -27.60
CA ALA A 55 19.94 -9.83 -27.49
C ALA A 55 18.66 -10.08 -28.30
N ASP A 56 17.52 -10.08 -27.60
CA ASP A 56 16.21 -10.44 -28.10
C ASP A 56 15.55 -9.12 -28.54
N ALA A 57 15.50 -8.90 -29.85
CA ALA A 57 14.91 -7.73 -30.47
C ALA A 57 13.44 -8.00 -30.80
N VAL A 58 12.60 -6.99 -30.61
CA VAL A 58 11.19 -7.02 -30.98
C VAL A 58 10.86 -5.71 -31.70
N ARG A 59 10.37 -5.81 -32.94
CA ARG A 59 9.95 -4.65 -33.75
C ARG A 59 8.67 -4.04 -33.20
N LEU A 60 8.63 -2.72 -33.04
CA LEU A 60 7.45 -1.98 -32.60
C LEU A 60 6.59 -1.56 -33.79
N HIS A 61 5.29 -1.37 -33.53
CA HIS A 61 4.40 -0.63 -34.41
C HIS A 61 4.66 0.86 -34.19
N ALA A 62 5.51 1.46 -35.02
CA ALA A 62 5.84 2.89 -35.00
C ALA A 62 5.56 3.50 -36.38
N PRO A 63 5.13 4.78 -36.44
CA PRO A 63 4.94 5.48 -37.71
C PRO A 63 6.28 5.71 -38.42
N ALA A 64 6.24 5.79 -39.75
CA ALA A 64 7.39 6.07 -40.62
C ALA A 64 7.97 7.49 -40.35
N PRO A 65 9.24 7.81 -40.72
CA PRO A 65 10.18 7.04 -41.56
C PRO A 65 11.22 6.28 -40.73
N GLY A 66 11.03 4.97 -40.58
CA GLY A 66 12.00 4.10 -39.92
C GLY A 66 11.37 2.92 -39.20
N GLN A 67 12.22 2.01 -38.72
CA GLN A 67 11.81 0.86 -37.92
C GLN A 67 12.40 0.99 -36.52
N LEU A 68 11.53 0.95 -35.51
CA LEU A 68 11.93 1.02 -34.11
C LEU A 68 11.86 -0.37 -33.47
N PHE A 69 12.91 -0.74 -32.73
CA PHE A 69 13.03 -2.03 -32.08
C PHE A 69 13.28 -1.86 -30.58
N SER A 70 12.67 -2.72 -29.78
CA SER A 70 13.02 -2.88 -28.37
C SER A 70 13.97 -4.06 -28.22
N VAL A 71 15.22 -3.78 -27.85
CA VAL A 71 16.30 -4.77 -27.79
C VAL A 71 16.75 -5.00 -26.35
N ARG A 72 16.87 -6.26 -25.94
CA ARG A 72 17.32 -6.62 -24.58
C ARG A 72 18.79 -6.25 -24.37
N LEU A 73 19.06 -5.48 -23.30
CA LEU A 73 20.41 -5.20 -22.77
C LEU A 73 20.93 -6.46 -22.04
N GLN A 74 22.25 -6.68 -22.00
CA GLN A 74 22.85 -7.93 -21.47
C GLN A 74 22.26 -8.35 -20.10
N ARG A 75 22.13 -9.67 -19.88
CA ARG A 75 21.64 -10.34 -18.65
C ARG A 75 20.55 -9.57 -17.87
N GLY A 76 19.27 -9.70 -18.28
CA GLY A 76 18.12 -9.21 -17.51
C GLY A 76 16.87 -8.96 -18.36
N GLU A 77 15.90 -8.23 -17.81
CA GLU A 77 14.72 -7.69 -18.51
C GLU A 77 14.88 -6.19 -18.84
N ALA A 78 16.11 -5.67 -18.79
CA ALA A 78 16.42 -4.32 -19.26
C ALA A 78 16.43 -4.31 -20.79
N ARG A 79 15.86 -3.27 -21.38
CA ARG A 79 15.73 -3.11 -22.83
C ARG A 79 16.08 -1.67 -23.19
N THR A 80 16.57 -1.48 -24.42
CA THR A 80 16.84 -0.20 -25.05
C THR A 80 16.06 -0.10 -26.35
N PHE A 81 15.92 1.12 -26.89
CA PHE A 81 15.47 1.29 -28.27
C PHE A 81 16.64 1.27 -29.25
N VAL A 82 16.38 0.72 -30.44
CA VAL A 82 17.25 0.77 -31.63
C VAL A 82 16.40 1.23 -32.80
N GLN A 83 16.83 2.27 -33.50
CA GLN A 83 16.17 2.79 -34.69
C GLN A 83 16.99 2.43 -35.93
N LEU A 84 16.32 1.89 -36.95
CA LEU A 84 16.87 1.65 -38.28
C LEU A 84 16.13 2.58 -39.27
N SER A 85 16.86 3.46 -39.94
CA SER A 85 16.29 4.34 -40.96
C SER A 85 16.13 3.60 -42.30
N ALA A 86 15.32 4.17 -43.19
CA ALA A 86 15.20 3.66 -44.56
C ALA A 86 16.49 3.82 -45.37
N GLU A 87 17.34 4.78 -45.00
CA GLU A 87 18.62 5.11 -45.63
C GLU A 87 19.77 4.18 -45.16
N GLY A 88 19.47 3.18 -44.33
CA GLY A 88 20.44 2.20 -43.84
C GLY A 88 21.25 2.68 -42.64
N THR A 89 20.93 3.83 -42.05
CA THR A 89 21.54 4.30 -40.80
C THR A 89 20.89 3.62 -39.59
N ALA A 90 21.70 3.26 -38.60
CA ALA A 90 21.25 2.60 -37.38
C ALA A 90 21.70 3.37 -36.15
N GLN A 91 20.81 3.56 -35.17
CA GLN A 91 21.11 4.24 -33.91
C GLN A 91 20.64 3.39 -32.73
N CYS A 92 21.53 3.14 -31.78
CA CYS A 92 21.24 2.41 -30.54
C CYS A 92 21.35 3.33 -29.33
N GLU A 93 20.23 3.65 -28.67
CA GLU A 93 20.20 4.53 -27.50
C GLU A 93 21.04 3.99 -26.34
N GLY A 94 20.99 2.68 -26.10
CA GLY A 94 21.75 2.02 -25.03
C GLY A 94 23.26 1.93 -25.27
N CYS A 95 23.73 2.35 -26.45
CA CYS A 95 25.15 2.41 -26.80
C CYS A 95 25.53 3.81 -27.29
N GLN A 96 24.90 4.86 -26.75
CA GLN A 96 25.20 6.27 -27.06
C GLN A 96 25.15 6.57 -28.57
N GLY A 97 24.23 5.94 -29.30
CA GLY A 97 24.05 6.15 -30.73
C GLY A 97 24.90 5.26 -31.64
N SER A 98 25.68 4.31 -31.09
CA SER A 98 26.50 3.41 -31.91
C SER A 98 25.69 2.61 -32.93
N SER A 99 26.10 2.68 -34.20
CA SER A 99 25.54 1.92 -35.33
C SER A 99 26.12 0.50 -35.45
N ALA A 100 27.27 0.24 -34.83
CA ALA A 100 28.01 -1.02 -34.92
C ALA A 100 28.06 -1.72 -33.56
N CYS A 101 26.90 -2.14 -33.04
CA CYS A 101 26.81 -2.87 -31.77
C CYS A 101 25.97 -4.14 -31.87
N ALA A 102 26.11 -5.03 -30.87
CA ALA A 102 25.34 -6.27 -30.80
C ALA A 102 23.81 -6.03 -30.77
N HIS A 103 23.35 -4.87 -30.29
CA HIS A 103 21.92 -4.52 -30.28
C HIS A 103 21.40 -4.16 -31.67
N VAL A 104 22.18 -3.42 -32.48
CA VAL A 104 21.84 -3.14 -33.89
C VAL A 104 21.83 -4.44 -34.69
N GLN A 105 22.83 -5.31 -34.48
CA GLN A 105 22.86 -6.62 -35.13
C GLN A 105 21.65 -7.49 -34.76
N ALA A 106 21.19 -7.42 -33.51
CA ALA A 106 19.97 -8.10 -33.09
C ALA A 106 18.70 -7.51 -33.73
N ALA A 107 18.62 -6.18 -33.87
CA ALA A 107 17.52 -5.50 -34.56
C ALA A 107 17.47 -5.88 -36.05
N LEU A 108 18.61 -5.89 -36.75
CA LEU A 108 18.71 -6.29 -38.15
C LEU A 108 18.28 -7.75 -38.40
N ARG A 109 18.50 -8.63 -37.42
CA ARG A 109 18.10 -10.05 -37.48
C ARG A 109 16.70 -10.32 -36.90
N CYS A 110 15.99 -9.28 -36.49
CA CYS A 110 14.72 -9.41 -35.77
C CYS A 110 13.59 -9.82 -36.71
N SER A 111 12.95 -10.95 -36.42
CA SER A 111 11.69 -11.37 -37.04
C SER A 111 10.47 -11.22 -36.12
N ALA A 112 10.68 -10.93 -34.83
CA ALA A 112 9.59 -10.78 -33.86
C ALA A 112 8.94 -9.40 -33.94
N GLN A 113 7.62 -9.35 -33.81
CA GLN A 113 6.83 -8.12 -33.78
C GLN A 113 6.11 -7.96 -32.44
N ALA A 114 6.00 -6.73 -31.96
CA ALA A 114 5.32 -6.41 -30.71
C ALA A 114 3.81 -6.68 -30.82
N GLN A 115 3.23 -7.15 -29.73
CA GLN A 115 1.79 -7.35 -29.65
C GLN A 115 1.12 -6.01 -29.30
N ALA A 116 0.40 -5.42 -30.25
CA ALA A 116 -0.47 -4.28 -29.97
C ALA A 116 -1.55 -4.68 -28.97
N LEU A 117 -1.69 -3.94 -27.87
CA LEU A 117 -2.73 -4.21 -26.88
C LEU A 117 -3.95 -3.32 -27.13
N PRO A 118 -5.17 -3.87 -27.06
CA PRO A 118 -6.39 -3.09 -27.19
C PRO A 118 -6.55 -2.16 -26.00
N LEU A 119 -7.23 -1.04 -26.23
CA LEU A 119 -7.62 -0.10 -25.19
C LEU A 119 -9.14 0.10 -25.28
N LYS A 120 -9.90 -0.64 -24.46
CA LYS A 120 -11.38 -0.58 -24.46
C LYS A 120 -11.81 0.74 -23.79
N PRO A 121 -12.67 1.56 -24.42
CA PRO A 121 -13.12 2.84 -23.85
C PRO A 121 -13.69 2.69 -22.43
N SER A 122 -14.51 1.67 -22.18
CA SER A 122 -15.09 1.40 -20.85
C SER A 122 -14.06 1.22 -19.72
N VAL A 123 -12.85 0.76 -20.04
CA VAL A 123 -11.77 0.59 -19.04
C VAL A 123 -11.06 1.92 -18.75
N VAL A 124 -10.97 2.80 -19.75
CA VAL A 124 -10.37 4.13 -19.64
C VAL A 124 -11.34 5.10 -18.95
N GLU A 125 -12.63 5.04 -19.31
CA GLU A 125 -13.70 5.83 -18.68
C GLU A 125 -13.90 5.50 -17.19
N ALA A 126 -13.52 4.30 -16.75
CA ALA A 126 -13.58 3.94 -15.34
C ALA A 126 -12.45 4.57 -14.51
N GLN A 127 -11.44 5.23 -15.11
CA GLN A 127 -10.33 5.86 -14.40
C GLN A 127 -10.72 7.24 -13.84
N GLU A 128 -9.87 7.81 -13.01
CA GLU A 128 -9.99 9.21 -12.58
C GLU A 128 -9.96 10.15 -13.80
N GLU A 129 -10.73 11.23 -13.76
CA GLU A 129 -10.86 12.23 -14.83
C GLU A 129 -9.50 12.73 -15.33
N SER A 130 -8.60 13.11 -14.41
CA SER A 130 -7.25 13.59 -14.73
C SER A 130 -6.44 12.58 -15.56
N VAL A 131 -6.56 11.29 -15.25
CA VAL A 131 -5.85 10.20 -15.93
C VAL A 131 -6.51 9.86 -17.25
N ARG A 132 -7.85 9.78 -17.28
CA ARG A 132 -8.65 9.51 -18.47
C ARG A 132 -8.31 10.51 -19.57
N ASP A 133 -8.36 11.80 -19.25
CA ASP A 133 -8.16 12.87 -20.23
C ASP A 133 -6.73 12.86 -20.77
N ALA A 134 -5.75 12.57 -19.90
CA ALA A 134 -4.36 12.40 -20.32
C ALA A 134 -4.16 11.21 -21.28
N ILE A 135 -4.84 10.08 -21.02
CA ILE A 135 -4.81 8.92 -21.94
C ILE A 135 -5.46 9.29 -23.28
N TRP A 136 -6.63 9.93 -23.27
CA TRP A 136 -7.32 10.31 -24.51
C TRP A 136 -6.56 11.35 -25.32
N LYS A 137 -5.89 12.30 -24.65
CA LYS A 137 -4.97 13.24 -25.32
C LYS A 137 -3.84 12.51 -26.05
N LEU A 138 -3.26 11.46 -25.45
CA LEU A 138 -2.23 10.65 -26.11
C LEU A 138 -2.81 9.85 -27.29
N VAL A 139 -4.02 9.30 -27.16
CA VAL A 139 -4.69 8.59 -28.26
C VAL A 139 -4.93 9.52 -29.45
N ALA A 140 -5.40 10.75 -29.19
CA ALA A 140 -5.70 11.73 -30.23
C ALA A 140 -4.44 12.27 -30.93
N SER A 141 -3.34 12.48 -30.20
CA SER A 141 -2.11 13.06 -30.73
C SER A 141 -1.19 12.05 -31.42
N GLU A 142 -1.05 10.85 -30.85
CA GLU A 142 -0.03 9.90 -31.28
C GLU A 142 -0.60 8.72 -32.09
N GLY A 143 -1.91 8.46 -32.00
CA GLY A 143 -2.57 7.37 -32.70
C GLY A 143 -2.26 5.95 -32.16
N PRO A 144 -3.02 4.93 -32.57
CA PRO A 144 -2.84 3.56 -32.10
C PRO A 144 -1.63 2.85 -32.74
N PRO A 145 -1.11 1.78 -32.11
CA PRO A 145 -1.43 1.33 -30.76
C PRO A 145 -0.70 2.16 -29.68
N LEU A 146 -1.44 2.55 -28.63
CA LEU A 146 -0.88 3.32 -27.52
C LEU A 146 0.03 2.48 -26.61
N VAL A 147 -0.30 1.19 -26.46
CA VAL A 147 0.48 0.25 -25.64
C VAL A 147 0.74 -1.02 -26.44
N GLN A 148 1.98 -1.48 -26.38
CA GLN A 148 2.44 -2.68 -27.07
C GLN A 148 3.25 -3.54 -26.11
N ARG A 149 3.18 -4.86 -26.27
CA ARG A 149 3.90 -5.82 -25.42
C ARG A 149 5.07 -6.43 -26.17
N VAL A 150 6.26 -6.35 -25.56
CA VAL A 150 7.53 -6.88 -26.11
C VAL A 150 8.10 -8.04 -25.32
N SER A 151 7.63 -8.27 -24.08
CA SER A 151 7.93 -9.50 -23.33
C SER A 151 6.83 -9.80 -22.32
N LYS A 152 6.98 -10.91 -21.57
CA LYS A 152 6.05 -11.23 -20.47
C LYS A 152 5.99 -10.13 -19.42
N ALA A 153 7.11 -9.44 -19.17
CA ALA A 153 7.29 -8.46 -18.10
C ALA A 153 7.55 -7.03 -18.61
N VAL A 154 7.62 -6.80 -19.93
CA VAL A 154 7.92 -5.48 -20.50
C VAL A 154 6.89 -5.09 -21.54
N LEU A 155 6.34 -3.90 -21.34
CA LEU A 155 5.44 -3.18 -22.23
C LEU A 155 6.17 -1.95 -22.77
N VAL A 156 5.66 -1.40 -23.86
CA VAL A 156 6.07 -0.13 -24.42
C VAL A 156 4.81 0.73 -24.52
N ALA A 157 4.82 1.88 -23.87
CA ALA A 157 3.76 2.88 -23.96
C ALA A 157 4.21 4.03 -24.85
N ARG A 158 3.27 4.62 -25.56
CA ARG A 158 3.49 5.85 -26.32
C ARG A 158 3.56 7.05 -25.39
N ARG A 159 4.45 7.99 -25.70
CA ARG A 159 4.59 9.30 -25.06
C ARG A 159 4.66 10.36 -26.14
N GLN A 160 4.56 11.64 -25.77
CA GLN A 160 4.75 12.74 -26.72
C GLN A 160 6.10 12.60 -27.44
N GLY A 161 6.05 12.44 -28.76
CA GLY A 161 7.25 12.32 -29.60
C GLY A 161 8.05 11.02 -29.45
N GLY A 162 7.48 9.94 -28.90
CA GLY A 162 8.18 8.65 -28.87
C GLY A 162 7.57 7.56 -28.01
N PHE A 163 8.44 6.74 -27.42
CA PHE A 163 8.06 5.54 -26.68
C PHE A 163 8.83 5.41 -25.37
N VAL A 164 8.23 4.70 -24.40
CA VAL A 164 8.85 4.39 -23.11
C VAL A 164 8.62 2.94 -22.70
N HIS A 165 9.63 2.29 -22.13
CA HIS A 165 9.46 0.96 -21.53
C HIS A 165 8.73 1.05 -20.19
N VAL A 166 7.73 0.21 -20.00
CA VAL A 166 7.04 0.01 -18.72
C VAL A 166 7.19 -1.44 -18.30
N ARG A 167 7.80 -1.67 -17.13
CA ARG A 167 8.04 -3.00 -16.59
C ARG A 167 6.94 -3.43 -15.63
N LEU A 168 6.40 -4.62 -15.82
CA LEU A 168 5.48 -5.30 -14.92
C LEU A 168 6.26 -6.22 -13.97
N SER A 169 6.17 -5.97 -12.67
CA SER A 169 6.79 -6.81 -11.64
C SER A 169 5.98 -8.10 -11.40
N PRO A 170 6.58 -9.14 -10.79
CA PRO A 170 5.84 -10.34 -10.36
C PRO A 170 4.68 -10.03 -9.39
N CYS A 171 4.81 -8.96 -8.59
CA CYS A 171 3.76 -8.46 -7.70
C CYS A 171 2.71 -7.60 -8.43
N ARG A 172 2.68 -7.62 -9.78
CA ARG A 172 1.74 -6.88 -10.63
C ARG A 172 1.83 -5.36 -10.49
N GLN A 173 3.01 -4.82 -10.19
CA GLN A 173 3.25 -3.38 -10.16
C GLN A 173 3.89 -2.93 -11.47
N LEU A 174 3.41 -1.81 -12.03
CA LEU A 174 4.00 -1.19 -13.22
C LEU A 174 5.04 -0.13 -12.83
N ARG A 175 6.18 -0.16 -13.51
CA ARG A 175 7.25 0.85 -13.37
C ARG A 175 7.64 1.39 -14.73
N CYS A 176 7.37 2.67 -14.94
CA CYS A 176 7.79 3.41 -16.12
C CYS A 176 9.28 3.75 -16.01
N ALA A 177 10.03 3.57 -17.11
CA ALA A 177 11.46 3.89 -17.17
C ALA A 177 11.75 5.38 -16.99
N ASP A 178 10.96 6.26 -17.63
CA ASP A 178 11.21 7.70 -17.60
C ASP A 178 10.71 8.37 -16.32
N CYS A 179 9.59 7.90 -15.77
CA CYS A 179 8.93 8.60 -14.67
C CYS A 179 9.46 8.19 -13.28
N GLY A 180 10.20 7.08 -13.18
CA GLY A 180 10.81 6.60 -11.94
C GLY A 180 9.84 6.48 -10.75
N ARG A 181 10.34 6.26 -9.52
CA ARG A 181 9.52 6.18 -8.29
C ARG A 181 8.92 7.54 -7.87
N SER A 182 9.22 8.61 -8.58
CA SER A 182 8.99 10.00 -8.14
C SER A 182 7.54 10.47 -8.22
N LYS A 183 6.68 9.75 -8.97
CA LYS A 183 5.24 10.00 -9.01
C LYS A 183 4.53 8.64 -9.03
N GLN A 184 3.75 8.33 -8.00
CA GLN A 184 2.83 7.18 -8.06
C GLN A 184 1.95 7.35 -9.32
N GLY A 185 1.85 6.31 -10.15
CA GLY A 185 0.89 6.30 -11.26
C GLY A 185 1.10 7.37 -12.35
N CYS A 186 2.17 7.30 -13.16
CA CYS A 186 2.23 8.12 -14.37
C CYS A 186 1.22 7.66 -15.44
N VAL A 187 0.86 8.55 -16.37
CA VAL A 187 -0.06 8.24 -17.49
C VAL A 187 0.35 6.99 -18.28
N HIS A 188 1.65 6.76 -18.49
CA HIS A 188 2.17 5.58 -19.19
C HIS A 188 1.86 4.27 -18.44
N SER A 189 1.97 4.29 -17.11
CA SER A 189 1.60 3.15 -16.26
C SER A 189 0.09 2.92 -16.28
N TYR A 190 -0.71 3.98 -16.21
CA TYR A 190 -2.17 3.87 -16.31
C TYR A 190 -2.64 3.36 -17.67
N ALA A 191 -2.06 3.86 -18.77
CA ALA A 191 -2.31 3.34 -20.11
C ALA A 191 -1.98 1.84 -20.20
N CYS A 192 -0.83 1.41 -19.65
CA CYS A 192 -0.45 0.00 -19.59
C CYS A 192 -1.42 -0.85 -18.75
N MET A 193 -1.87 -0.35 -17.60
CA MET A 193 -2.87 -1.03 -16.77
C MET A 193 -4.21 -1.18 -17.53
N CYS A 194 -4.67 -0.11 -18.18
CA CYS A 194 -5.89 -0.13 -18.98
C CYS A 194 -5.79 -1.10 -20.16
N ALA A 195 -4.66 -1.13 -20.86
CA ALA A 195 -4.42 -2.03 -21.97
C ALA A 195 -4.34 -3.50 -21.53
N LEU A 196 -3.68 -3.81 -20.42
CA LEU A 196 -3.66 -5.16 -19.84
C LEU A 196 -5.05 -5.62 -19.40
N THR A 197 -5.83 -4.72 -18.80
CA THR A 197 -7.20 -5.00 -18.34
C THR A 197 -8.16 -5.19 -19.52
N SER A 198 -7.96 -4.43 -20.60
CA SER A 198 -8.75 -4.50 -21.84
C SER A 198 -8.50 -5.80 -22.62
N ALA A 199 -7.30 -6.37 -22.50
CA ALA A 199 -6.90 -7.61 -23.17
C ALA A 199 -7.34 -8.83 -22.35
N ASP A 200 -8.34 -9.58 -22.82
CA ASP A 200 -8.98 -10.66 -22.06
C ASP A 200 -7.99 -11.72 -21.54
N LYS A 201 -7.00 -12.10 -22.38
CA LYS A 201 -5.95 -13.07 -22.00
C LYS A 201 -4.93 -12.53 -20.98
N LEU A 202 -4.86 -11.20 -20.80
CA LEU A 202 -3.87 -10.53 -19.93
C LEU A 202 -4.49 -9.87 -18.70
N ARG A 203 -5.82 -9.82 -18.61
CA ARG A 203 -6.55 -9.24 -17.48
C ARG A 203 -6.12 -9.83 -16.13
N ALA A 204 -5.80 -11.13 -16.09
CA ALA A 204 -5.33 -11.79 -14.87
C ALA A 204 -3.97 -11.30 -14.36
N VAL A 205 -3.12 -10.73 -15.23
CA VAL A 205 -1.82 -10.15 -14.86
C VAL A 205 -1.84 -8.63 -14.74
N ALA A 206 -2.96 -7.99 -15.06
CA ALA A 206 -3.12 -6.56 -14.88
C ALA A 206 -2.90 -6.17 -13.40
N PRO A 207 -2.28 -5.00 -13.12
CA PRO A 207 -2.27 -4.44 -11.79
C PRO A 207 -3.69 -4.36 -11.25
N LYS A 208 -3.89 -4.81 -10.01
CA LYS A 208 -5.11 -4.46 -9.30
C LYS A 208 -5.02 -2.97 -8.97
N ARG A 209 -6.11 -2.23 -9.16
CA ARG A 209 -6.19 -0.87 -8.61
C ARG A 209 -5.89 -0.95 -7.11
N PRO A 210 -5.23 0.05 -6.51
CA PRO A 210 -5.25 0.17 -5.07
C PRO A 210 -6.71 0.32 -4.66
N GLU A 211 -7.28 -0.74 -4.07
CA GLU A 211 -8.58 -0.64 -3.44
C GLU A 211 -8.41 0.28 -2.22
N PRO A 212 -9.34 1.23 -1.98
CA PRO A 212 -9.30 2.02 -0.77
C PRO A 212 -9.33 1.04 0.42
N SER A 213 -8.25 1.01 1.17
CA SER A 213 -8.13 0.20 2.38
C SER A 213 -8.04 1.16 3.55
N LEU A 214 -8.89 0.97 4.54
CA LEU A 214 -8.87 1.70 5.78
C LEU A 214 -8.18 0.81 6.83
N SER A 215 -7.08 1.27 7.39
CA SER A 215 -6.43 0.55 8.49
C SER A 215 -7.16 0.80 9.82
N PHE A 216 -6.96 -0.09 10.79
CA PHE A 216 -7.49 0.08 12.14
C PHE A 216 -7.06 1.43 12.76
N LEU A 217 -5.79 1.82 12.60
CA LEU A 217 -5.29 3.09 13.14
C LEU A 217 -5.95 4.30 12.49
N GLN A 218 -6.13 4.31 11.16
CA GLN A 218 -6.82 5.41 10.47
C GLN A 218 -8.28 5.54 10.90
N TRP A 219 -8.97 4.42 11.09
CA TRP A 219 -10.32 4.44 11.64
C TRP A 219 -10.35 4.96 13.08
N LEU A 220 -9.44 4.49 13.93
CA LEU A 220 -9.36 4.91 15.33
C LEU A 220 -9.00 6.40 15.45
N SER A 221 -8.19 6.94 14.52
CA SER A 221 -7.93 8.38 14.44
C SER A 221 -9.23 9.18 14.29
N GLY A 222 -10.15 8.74 13.41
CA GLY A 222 -11.45 9.38 13.26
C GLY A 222 -12.35 9.25 14.49
N VAL A 223 -12.32 8.11 15.19
CA VAL A 223 -13.03 7.95 16.47
C VAL A 223 -12.47 8.91 17.53
N THR A 224 -11.15 9.06 17.60
CA THR A 224 -10.45 9.92 18.56
C THR A 224 -10.69 11.39 18.28
N GLU A 225 -10.61 11.78 17.02
CA GLU A 225 -10.98 13.11 16.55
C GLU A 225 -12.41 13.44 16.96
N ARG A 226 -13.34 12.49 16.78
CA ARG A 226 -14.73 12.67 17.19
C ARG A 226 -14.91 12.85 18.69
N ILE A 227 -14.16 12.12 19.52
CA ILE A 227 -14.15 12.30 20.98
C ILE A 227 -13.68 13.73 21.31
N ASN A 228 -12.55 14.16 20.72
CA ASN A 228 -12.00 15.49 20.93
C ASN A 228 -13.03 16.58 20.54
N GLU A 229 -13.60 16.50 19.33
CA GLU A 229 -14.60 17.45 18.81
C GLU A 229 -15.85 17.57 19.68
N THR A 230 -16.21 16.52 20.41
CA THR A 230 -17.39 16.51 21.27
C THR A 230 -17.22 17.38 22.53
N MET A 231 -15.98 17.59 22.98
CA MET A 231 -15.64 18.39 24.17
C MET A 231 -15.62 19.90 23.89
N ARG A 232 -16.77 20.47 23.52
CA ARG A 232 -16.91 21.89 23.20
C ARG A 232 -17.26 22.72 24.44
N TYR A 233 -16.73 23.93 24.51
CA TYR A 233 -16.95 24.82 25.65
C TYR A 233 -18.40 25.35 25.75
N ASP A 234 -19.13 25.43 24.62
CA ASP A 234 -20.50 25.94 24.52
C ASP A 234 -21.60 24.92 24.88
N ARG A 235 -21.23 23.80 25.50
CA ARG A 235 -22.14 22.69 25.83
C ARG A 235 -22.10 22.37 27.32
N SER A 236 -23.04 21.56 27.80
CA SER A 236 -23.20 21.23 29.23
C SER A 236 -22.15 20.27 29.79
N GLY A 237 -21.32 19.65 28.93
CA GLY A 237 -20.38 18.61 29.36
C GLY A 237 -20.97 17.20 29.44
N ARG A 238 -22.25 17.03 29.05
CA ARG A 238 -22.95 15.74 29.01
C ARG A 238 -23.48 15.44 27.60
N PRO A 239 -22.59 15.08 26.66
CA PRO A 239 -22.99 14.79 25.29
C PRO A 239 -23.84 13.52 25.23
N GLU A 240 -24.69 13.43 24.21
CA GLU A 240 -25.33 12.16 23.82
C GLU A 240 -24.26 11.10 23.49
N PRO A 241 -24.54 9.81 23.72
CA PRO A 241 -23.61 8.74 23.40
C PRO A 241 -23.14 8.80 21.95
N LEU A 242 -21.83 8.71 21.72
CA LEU A 242 -21.28 8.58 20.38
C LEU A 242 -21.53 7.15 19.87
N VAL A 243 -22.24 7.00 18.76
CA VAL A 243 -22.61 5.69 18.19
C VAL A 243 -21.89 5.47 16.87
N PHE A 244 -21.19 4.33 16.76
CA PHE A 244 -20.47 3.93 15.55
C PHE A 244 -20.92 2.53 15.10
N HIS A 245 -21.06 2.35 13.79
CA HIS A 245 -21.24 1.04 13.17
C HIS A 245 -19.88 0.52 12.71
N VAL A 246 -19.35 -0.46 13.43
CA VAL A 246 -17.95 -0.88 13.31
C VAL A 246 -17.88 -2.33 12.84
N HIS A 247 -17.01 -2.62 11.87
CA HIS A 247 -16.74 -4.00 11.46
C HIS A 247 -16.07 -4.79 12.61
N GLN A 248 -16.48 -6.03 12.83
CA GLN A 248 -16.05 -6.87 13.96
C GLN A 248 -14.52 -6.90 14.14
N GLN A 249 -13.78 -7.01 13.04
CA GLN A 249 -12.30 -7.03 13.08
C GLN A 249 -11.69 -5.76 13.69
N PHE A 250 -12.30 -4.58 13.50
CA PHE A 250 -11.80 -3.34 14.09
C PHE A 250 -12.13 -3.29 15.58
N PHE A 251 -13.32 -3.78 15.96
CA PHE A 251 -13.65 -3.93 17.36
C PHE A 251 -12.74 -4.94 18.07
N ASP A 252 -12.39 -6.06 17.45
CA ASP A 252 -11.46 -7.04 18.02
C ASP A 252 -10.10 -6.39 18.34
N CYS A 253 -9.60 -5.54 17.44
CA CYS A 253 -8.39 -4.74 17.67
C CYS A 253 -8.57 -3.72 18.79
N LEU A 254 -9.70 -3.03 18.87
CA LEU A 254 -10.02 -2.09 19.95
C LEU A 254 -10.09 -2.81 21.31
N GLN A 255 -10.74 -3.97 21.36
CA GLN A 255 -10.91 -4.78 22.56
C GLN A 255 -9.55 -5.17 23.17
N GLN A 256 -8.54 -5.45 22.33
CA GLN A 256 -7.18 -5.70 22.83
C GLN A 256 -6.61 -4.52 23.62
N ARG A 257 -6.97 -3.28 23.27
CA ARG A 257 -6.56 -2.08 24.02
C ARG A 257 -7.41 -1.84 25.27
N ILE A 258 -8.69 -2.21 25.24
CA ILE A 258 -9.59 -2.05 26.39
C ILE A 258 -9.19 -2.99 27.53
N CYS A 259 -9.01 -4.28 27.26
CA CYS A 259 -8.83 -5.26 28.33
C CYS A 259 -7.85 -6.39 27.98
N GLY A 260 -7.18 -6.32 26.83
CA GLY A 260 -6.37 -7.42 26.30
C GLY A 260 -7.23 -8.68 26.11
N ARG A 261 -6.93 -9.74 26.88
CA ARG A 261 -7.68 -11.01 26.91
C ARG A 261 -8.72 -11.11 28.04
N ARG A 262 -8.93 -10.07 28.85
CA ARG A 262 -9.86 -10.12 30.00
C ARG A 262 -11.32 -9.94 29.55
N LEU A 263 -12.25 -10.50 30.31
CA LEU A 263 -13.70 -10.45 30.05
C LEU A 263 -14.29 -9.06 30.36
N PRO A 264 -15.45 -8.70 29.77
CA PRO A 264 -16.14 -7.43 30.03
C PRO A 264 -16.56 -7.28 31.50
N ALA A 265 -16.63 -6.04 31.97
CA ALA A 265 -17.05 -5.72 33.34
C ALA A 265 -18.52 -6.12 33.59
N ARG A 266 -19.35 -6.03 32.55
CA ARG A 266 -20.73 -6.52 32.56
C ARG A 266 -21.13 -7.08 31.20
N LYS A 267 -21.90 -8.17 31.21
CA LYS A 267 -22.47 -8.79 30.02
C LYS A 267 -23.98 -8.96 30.21
N ASP A 268 -24.76 -8.20 29.45
CA ASP A 268 -26.23 -8.29 29.42
C ASP A 268 -26.65 -8.86 28.05
N GLY A 269 -26.89 -10.17 28.00
CA GLY A 269 -27.15 -10.88 26.75
C GLY A 269 -25.94 -10.82 25.80
N VAL A 270 -26.13 -10.20 24.62
CA VAL A 270 -25.09 -10.00 23.61
C VAL A 270 -24.29 -8.70 23.81
N LYS A 271 -24.76 -7.77 24.66
CA LYS A 271 -24.09 -6.49 24.89
C LYS A 271 -22.99 -6.62 25.95
N CYS A 272 -21.80 -6.12 25.63
CA CYS A 272 -20.67 -6.03 26.55
C CYS A 272 -20.46 -4.57 26.97
N THR A 273 -20.20 -4.31 28.25
CA THR A 273 -19.95 -2.96 28.78
C THR A 273 -18.67 -2.92 29.61
N TRP A 274 -17.88 -1.87 29.40
CA TRP A 274 -16.66 -1.57 30.16
C TRP A 274 -16.75 -0.14 30.71
N SER A 275 -16.39 0.03 31.99
CA SER A 275 -16.29 1.33 32.64
C SER A 275 -14.84 1.64 32.93
N ILE A 276 -14.28 2.64 32.27
CA ILE A 276 -12.89 3.05 32.39
C ILE A 276 -12.82 4.26 33.32
N THR A 277 -12.12 4.11 34.43
CA THR A 277 -11.98 5.16 35.47
C THR A 277 -10.60 5.81 35.47
N SER A 278 -9.64 5.27 34.71
CA SER A 278 -8.28 5.79 34.59
C SER A 278 -8.12 6.59 33.30
N PRO A 279 -7.71 7.88 33.36
CA PRO A 279 -7.51 8.70 32.16
C PRO A 279 -6.39 8.14 31.27
N LEU A 280 -5.32 7.59 31.88
CA LEU A 280 -4.23 6.93 31.16
C LEU A 280 -4.72 5.73 30.35
N HIS A 281 -5.73 5.02 30.84
CA HIS A 281 -6.31 3.89 30.12
C HIS A 281 -7.18 4.35 28.96
N VAL A 282 -7.98 5.42 29.13
CA VAL A 282 -8.73 6.02 28.02
C VAL A 282 -7.77 6.47 26.91
N ARG A 283 -6.69 7.14 27.29
CA ARG A 283 -5.62 7.54 26.36
C ARG A 283 -5.02 6.34 25.63
N HIS A 284 -4.62 5.28 26.34
CA HIS A 284 -4.11 4.07 25.72
C HIS A 284 -5.08 3.44 24.70
N ILE A 285 -6.39 3.48 24.99
CA ILE A 285 -7.41 2.90 24.10
C ILE A 285 -7.49 3.70 22.79
N PHE A 286 -7.62 5.02 22.86
CA PHE A 286 -7.99 5.84 21.72
C PHE A 286 -6.81 6.53 21.03
N GLU A 287 -5.71 6.84 21.71
CA GLU A 287 -4.59 7.58 21.12
C GLU A 287 -4.02 6.90 19.86
N THR A 288 -3.79 7.71 18.82
CA THR A 288 -3.14 7.30 17.58
C THR A 288 -1.97 8.24 17.24
N PRO A 289 -1.02 7.80 16.38
CA PRO A 289 0.09 8.66 15.96
C PRO A 289 -0.35 9.92 15.22
N ASP A 290 -1.45 9.85 14.47
CA ASP A 290 -1.94 10.96 13.64
C ASP A 290 -2.86 11.90 14.42
N VAL A 291 -3.64 11.36 15.38
CA VAL A 291 -4.60 12.11 16.19
C VAL A 291 -4.45 11.72 17.65
N PRO A 292 -3.79 12.55 18.48
CA PRO A 292 -3.70 12.29 19.91
C PRO A 292 -5.04 12.49 20.60
N LEU A 293 -5.27 11.78 21.70
CA LEU A 293 -6.42 12.05 22.57
C LEU A 293 -6.14 13.31 23.39
N GLU A 294 -7.00 14.34 23.25
CA GLU A 294 -6.87 15.60 23.97
C GLU A 294 -7.66 15.51 25.29
N GLU A 295 -7.03 15.11 26.41
CA GLU A 295 -7.68 15.05 27.73
C GLU A 295 -8.22 16.40 28.20
N SER A 296 -7.67 17.50 27.68
CA SER A 296 -8.17 18.86 27.87
C SER A 296 -8.02 19.68 26.59
N ARG A 297 -8.98 20.57 26.32
CA ARG A 297 -9.00 21.46 25.15
C ARG A 297 -9.17 22.89 25.59
N ALA A 298 -8.44 23.83 24.99
CA ALA A 298 -8.51 25.25 25.31
C ALA A 298 -9.32 26.02 24.26
N PHE A 299 -9.99 27.09 24.69
CA PHE A 299 -10.89 27.89 23.87
C PHE A 299 -10.70 29.38 24.11
N VAL A 300 -11.12 30.18 23.14
CA VAL A 300 -11.28 31.63 23.25
C VAL A 300 -12.75 31.97 23.00
N GLU A 301 -13.28 32.90 23.78
CA GLU A 301 -14.61 33.47 23.59
C GLU A 301 -14.52 34.66 22.63
N ASN A 302 -15.25 34.58 21.53
CA ASN A 302 -15.34 35.62 20.52
C ASN A 302 -16.28 36.74 20.95
N ARG A 303 -16.21 37.87 20.25
CA ARG A 303 -17.08 39.04 20.51
C ARG A 303 -18.57 38.75 20.33
N ASP A 304 -18.90 37.75 19.51
CA ASP A 304 -20.27 37.31 19.24
C ASP A 304 -20.77 36.26 20.25
N GLY A 305 -19.96 35.91 21.26
CA GLY A 305 -20.27 34.89 22.27
C GLY A 305 -20.06 33.46 21.80
N THR A 306 -19.50 33.24 20.60
CA THR A 306 -19.08 31.91 20.15
C THR A 306 -17.74 31.52 20.76
N TYR A 307 -17.43 30.21 20.76
CA TYR A 307 -16.18 29.69 21.29
C TYR A 307 -15.39 28.99 20.19
N GLU A 308 -14.13 29.37 20.03
CA GLU A 308 -13.21 28.79 19.07
C GLU A 308 -12.08 28.03 19.76
N LEU A 309 -11.62 26.95 19.14
CA LEU A 309 -10.51 26.15 19.66
C LEU A 309 -9.23 26.99 19.63
N TYR A 310 -8.62 27.16 20.81
CA TYR A 310 -7.34 27.83 20.95
C TYR A 310 -6.21 26.81 21.04
N LYS A 311 -5.30 26.86 20.07
CA LYS A 311 -4.02 26.14 20.14
C LYS A 311 -2.96 27.15 20.52
N PRO A 312 -2.39 27.08 21.74
CA PRO A 312 -1.30 27.96 22.12
C PRO A 312 -0.18 27.84 21.07
N PRO A 313 0.38 28.96 20.59
CA PRO A 313 1.60 28.91 19.80
C PRO A 313 2.67 28.19 20.64
N PHE A 314 3.49 27.36 20.01
CA PHE A 314 4.60 26.69 20.69
C PHE A 314 5.51 27.77 21.30
N VAL A 315 5.45 27.94 22.62
CA VAL A 315 6.35 28.82 23.36
C VAL A 315 7.55 27.93 23.70
N SER A 316 8.68 28.15 23.05
CA SER A 316 9.97 27.66 23.57
C SER A 316 10.10 28.16 25.01
N ASP A 317 10.63 27.36 25.93
CA ASP A 317 10.81 27.69 27.35
C ASP A 317 11.59 29.01 27.55
N GLU A 318 10.92 30.15 27.36
CA GLU A 318 11.46 31.46 27.66
C GLU A 318 11.40 31.61 29.19
N PRO A 319 12.52 31.97 29.84
CA PRO A 319 12.53 32.15 31.29
C PRO A 319 11.53 33.24 31.65
N ALA A 320 10.61 32.91 32.56
CA ALA A 320 9.63 33.85 33.07
C ALA A 320 10.36 35.13 33.56
N CYS A 321 9.97 36.31 33.05
CA CYS A 321 10.46 37.57 33.59
C CYS A 321 10.09 37.65 35.08
N GLU A 322 11.09 37.60 35.96
CA GLU A 322 10.90 37.76 37.40
C GLU A 322 10.16 39.07 37.69
N GLY A 323 9.06 38.99 38.45
CA GLY A 323 8.33 40.15 38.97
C GLY A 323 7.12 40.62 38.15
N VAL A 324 6.86 40.07 36.95
CA VAL A 324 5.60 40.34 36.22
C VAL A 324 4.75 39.06 36.25
N PRO A 325 3.58 39.06 36.93
CA PRO A 325 2.67 37.93 36.84
C PRO A 325 2.33 37.71 35.36
N PRO A 326 2.53 36.50 34.81
CA PRO A 326 2.16 36.25 33.43
C PRO A 326 0.67 36.55 33.27
N ILE A 327 0.34 37.47 32.37
CA ILE A 327 -1.05 37.72 31.97
C ILE A 327 -1.53 36.41 31.37
N ARG A 328 -2.33 35.65 32.12
CA ARG A 328 -3.01 34.47 31.59
C ARG A 328 -4.17 35.00 30.75
N PRO A 329 -4.18 34.80 29.42
CA PRO A 329 -5.38 35.03 28.63
C PRO A 329 -6.55 34.28 29.26
N LEU A 330 -7.78 34.76 29.12
CA LEU A 330 -8.98 34.07 29.61
C LEU A 330 -8.91 32.57 29.30
N GLU A 331 -8.63 31.75 30.31
CA GLU A 331 -8.38 30.33 30.13
C GLU A 331 -9.71 29.60 30.19
N LEU A 332 -10.34 29.44 29.03
CA LEU A 332 -11.52 28.60 28.87
C LEU A 332 -11.03 27.22 28.46
N LYS A 333 -11.27 26.20 29.30
CA LYS A 333 -10.85 24.83 29.01
C LYS A 333 -11.98 23.84 29.22
N THR A 334 -12.08 22.84 28.36
CA THR A 334 -12.81 21.60 28.67
C THR A 334 -11.83 20.52 29.08
N PHE A 335 -12.27 19.58 29.91
CA PHE A 335 -11.45 18.44 30.33
C PHE A 335 -12.29 17.19 30.56
N LEU A 336 -11.77 16.01 30.22
CA LEU A 336 -12.42 14.74 30.54
C LEU A 336 -12.55 14.57 32.06
N LYS A 337 -13.74 14.19 32.53
CA LYS A 337 -13.99 13.94 33.97
C LYS A 337 -13.43 12.59 34.46
N VAL A 338 -12.74 11.83 33.62
CA VAL A 338 -12.27 10.48 33.99
C VAL A 338 -11.12 10.58 34.99
N GLY A 339 -11.35 10.07 36.20
CA GLY A 339 -10.35 10.09 37.27
C GLY A 339 -10.07 11.48 37.86
N ASN A 340 -10.85 12.49 37.49
CA ASN A 340 -10.67 13.87 37.97
C ASN A 340 -11.59 14.17 39.17
N VAL A 341 -11.01 14.30 40.36
CA VAL A 341 -11.72 14.50 41.63
C VAL A 341 -11.92 16.02 41.85
N PRO A 342 -13.10 16.49 42.31
CA PRO A 342 -14.24 15.74 42.86
C PRO A 342 -15.28 15.27 41.83
N GLN A 343 -15.19 15.68 40.57
CA GLN A 343 -16.24 15.43 39.56
C GLN A 343 -15.99 14.18 38.70
N SER A 344 -15.49 13.10 39.31
CA SER A 344 -15.04 11.94 38.53
C SER A 344 -16.21 11.16 37.94
N ALA A 345 -16.22 11.00 36.61
CA ALA A 345 -17.21 10.18 35.90
C ALA A 345 -16.48 9.14 35.02
N PRO A 346 -16.95 7.88 34.95
CA PRO A 346 -16.32 6.86 34.13
C PRO A 346 -16.54 7.13 32.64
N PHE A 347 -15.55 6.75 31.82
CA PHE A 347 -15.73 6.61 30.38
C PHE A 347 -16.29 5.21 30.10
N VAL A 348 -17.50 5.13 29.57
CA VAL A 348 -18.19 3.85 29.33
C VAL A 348 -18.12 3.49 27.85
N ILE A 349 -17.67 2.27 27.58
CA ILE A 349 -17.64 1.67 26.25
C ILE A 349 -18.66 0.53 26.22
N GLU A 350 -19.58 0.56 25.28
CA GLU A 350 -20.57 -0.50 25.06
C GLU A 350 -20.40 -1.08 23.65
N TRP A 351 -20.49 -2.40 23.53
CA TRP A 351 -20.45 -3.11 22.25
C TRP A 351 -21.61 -4.07 22.11
N THR A 352 -22.30 -3.99 20.98
CA THR A 352 -23.31 -4.96 20.55
C THR A 352 -22.86 -5.57 19.22
N PRO A 353 -22.46 -6.85 19.17
CA PRO A 353 -22.05 -7.50 17.92
C PRO A 353 -23.25 -7.74 16.99
N ASP A 354 -22.94 -7.99 15.71
CA ASP A 354 -23.88 -8.52 14.73
C ASP A 354 -25.20 -7.74 14.54
N VAL A 355 -25.17 -6.42 14.72
CA VAL A 355 -26.29 -5.54 14.34
C VAL A 355 -26.57 -5.66 12.84
N LEU A 356 -25.53 -5.87 12.02
CA LEU A 356 -25.64 -6.29 10.62
C LEU A 356 -24.81 -7.58 10.42
N PRO A 357 -25.42 -8.77 10.56
CA PRO A 357 -24.68 -10.05 10.62
C PRO A 357 -23.92 -10.39 9.34
N ARG A 358 -24.50 -10.10 8.16
CA ARG A 358 -23.91 -10.47 6.87
C ARG A 358 -22.61 -9.74 6.58
N SER A 359 -22.52 -8.46 6.97
CA SER A 359 -21.32 -7.63 6.83
C SER A 359 -20.45 -7.65 8.08
N ARG A 360 -20.84 -8.40 9.13
CA ARG A 360 -20.15 -8.49 10.42
C ARG A 360 -19.93 -7.12 11.06
N VAL A 361 -20.97 -6.29 11.05
CA VAL A 361 -20.92 -4.96 11.66
C VAL A 361 -21.72 -4.99 12.96
N GLY A 362 -21.13 -4.48 14.02
CA GLY A 362 -21.78 -4.24 15.31
C GLY A 362 -21.87 -2.75 15.62
N GLU A 363 -22.50 -2.43 16.76
CA GLU A 363 -22.68 -1.08 17.26
C GLU A 363 -21.75 -0.84 18.46
N LEU A 364 -20.86 0.16 18.35
CA LEU A 364 -20.00 0.66 19.41
C LEU A 364 -20.60 1.96 19.95
N ARG A 365 -20.88 2.03 21.26
CA ARG A 365 -21.31 3.26 21.92
C ARG A 365 -20.27 3.73 22.93
N LEU A 366 -19.93 5.02 22.88
CA LEU A 366 -19.04 5.67 23.83
C LEU A 366 -19.83 6.70 24.63
N LYS A 367 -19.77 6.62 25.96
CA LYS A 367 -20.42 7.57 26.88
C LYS A 367 -19.38 8.16 27.82
N PHE A 368 -19.34 9.47 27.93
CA PHE A 368 -18.42 10.18 28.80
C PHE A 368 -18.96 11.56 29.14
N GLU A 369 -18.46 12.13 30.24
CA GLU A 369 -18.70 13.51 30.62
C GLU A 369 -17.40 14.31 30.62
N TYR A 370 -17.50 15.60 30.39
CA TYR A 370 -16.41 16.56 30.52
C TYR A 370 -16.82 17.76 31.37
N GLY A 371 -15.84 18.41 31.97
CA GLY A 371 -16.01 19.61 32.77
C GLY A 371 -15.52 20.86 32.03
N HIS A 372 -15.80 22.02 32.63
CA HIS A 372 -15.36 23.33 32.14
C HIS A 372 -14.49 23.99 33.22
N LEU A 373 -13.41 24.62 32.79
CA LEU A 373 -12.62 25.52 33.60
C LEU A 373 -12.69 26.91 32.97
N ARG A 374 -13.02 27.89 33.80
CA ARG A 374 -12.91 29.31 33.49
C ARG A 374 -11.86 29.91 34.39
N ASN A 375 -10.74 30.34 33.81
CA ASN A 375 -9.62 30.91 34.55
C ASN A 375 -9.15 30.00 35.70
N GLY A 376 -9.06 28.69 35.42
CA GLY A 376 -8.64 27.67 36.39
C GLY A 376 -9.70 27.23 37.41
N HIS A 377 -10.87 27.87 37.43
CA HIS A 377 -11.97 27.48 38.33
C HIS A 377 -13.01 26.65 37.59
N VAL A 378 -13.56 25.65 38.26
CA VAL A 378 -14.63 24.80 37.71
C VAL A 378 -15.86 25.65 37.44
N GLU A 379 -16.30 25.67 36.18
CA GLU A 379 -17.53 26.33 35.74
C GLU A 379 -18.62 25.27 35.54
N LEU A 380 -19.75 25.42 36.22
CA LEU A 380 -20.92 24.58 35.99
C LEU A 380 -21.71 25.16 34.82
N ARG A 381 -21.72 24.46 33.70
CA ARG A 381 -22.57 24.75 32.55
C ARG A 381 -23.73 23.75 32.53
N LEU A 382 -24.95 24.26 32.53
CA LEU A 382 -26.19 23.46 32.54
C LEU A 382 -26.59 23.04 31.12
#